data_AF-A0A933TVL4-F1
#
_entry.id   AF-A0A933TVL4-F1
#
_cell.length_a   1.000
_cell.length_b   1.000
_cell.length_c   1.000
_cell.angle_alpha   90.00
_cell.angle_beta   90.00
_cell.angle_gamma   90.00
#
_symmetry.space_group_name_H-M   'P 1'
#
loop_
_entity.id
_entity.type
_entity.pdbx_description
1 polymer ?
#
loop_
_entity_poly.entity_id
_entity_poly.type
_entity_poly.pdbx_seq_one_letter_code
_entity_poly.pdbx_strand_id
1 'polypeptide(L)'
;MYVTWSASTLYIAFATGQNPNGSNTSYAPGDIAIDIGNNGTWDYGIELQGNGGLTQGRVYASPTWTGFGLWSTNDPTSLASGTGVGSVGQVAYTTTGQTNYGQYTTDQHYFYEVAVPLSAFGSSMNVGAQFKVHWTMGCANDVMVVSTTRNVTSKVPEPGTLALLPLGLIGIAALRRRARS
;
A
#
# COMPACT_ATOMS: atom_id res chain seq x y z
N MET A 1 2.65 -5.19 -6.42
CA MET A 1 2.54 -4.05 -5.49
C MET A 1 2.60 -2.73 -6.24
N TYR A 2 1.86 -1.73 -5.77
CA TYR A 2 1.81 -0.35 -6.25
C TYR A 2 2.00 0.58 -5.07
N VAL A 3 2.81 1.63 -5.24
CA VAL A 3 3.13 2.62 -4.20
C VAL A 3 3.03 4.01 -4.80
N THR A 4 2.28 4.90 -4.15
CA THR A 4 2.13 6.31 -4.55
C THR A 4 1.93 7.19 -3.33
N TRP A 5 1.93 8.51 -3.48
CA TRP A 5 1.76 9.44 -2.38
C TRP A 5 1.09 10.75 -2.79
N SER A 6 0.35 11.32 -1.85
CA SER A 6 -0.12 12.71 -1.90
C SER A 6 0.83 13.62 -1.11
N ALA A 7 0.40 14.86 -0.88
CA ALA A 7 1.13 15.79 -0.02
C ALA A 7 1.27 15.27 1.43
N SER A 8 0.29 14.49 1.91
CA SER A 8 0.18 14.08 3.32
C SER A 8 0.10 12.57 3.56
N THR A 9 -0.06 11.76 2.52
CA THR A 9 -0.39 10.33 2.67
C THR A 9 0.44 9.48 1.72
N LEU A 10 1.01 8.41 2.24
CA LEU A 10 1.59 7.29 1.48
C LEU A 10 0.49 6.25 1.24
N TYR A 11 0.31 5.84 -0.01
CA TYR A 11 -0.62 4.80 -0.42
C TYR A 11 0.16 3.59 -0.91
N ILE A 12 -0.21 2.41 -0.40
CA ILE A 12 0.37 1.13 -0.79
C ILE A 12 -0.80 0.21 -1.13
N ALA A 13 -0.73 -0.46 -2.29
CA ALA A 13 -1.71 -1.46 -2.68
C ALA A 13 -1.01 -2.68 -3.26
N PHE A 14 -1.49 -3.88 -2.97
CA PHE A 14 -0.98 -5.09 -3.60
C PHE A 14 -2.03 -6.19 -3.67
N ALA A 15 -1.83 -7.10 -4.63
CA ALA A 15 -2.61 -8.31 -4.79
C ALA A 15 -1.69 -9.51 -4.53
N THR A 16 -2.24 -10.55 -3.91
CA THR A 16 -1.52 -11.78 -3.57
C THR A 16 -2.45 -12.99 -3.63
N GLY A 17 -1.89 -14.18 -3.89
CA GLY A 17 -2.61 -15.45 -3.73
C GLY A 17 -2.73 -15.89 -2.27
N GLN A 18 -2.03 -15.22 -1.36
CA GLN A 18 -2.08 -15.47 0.07
C GLN A 18 -3.46 -15.11 0.64
N ASN A 19 -4.11 -16.07 1.31
CA ASN A 19 -5.39 -15.85 1.98
C ASN A 19 -5.18 -15.16 3.34
N PRO A 20 -5.72 -13.94 3.58
CA PRO A 20 -5.56 -13.22 4.85
C PRO A 20 -5.99 -14.01 6.08
N ASN A 21 -6.88 -14.99 5.95
CA ASN A 21 -7.33 -15.83 7.06
C ASN A 21 -6.40 -17.03 7.31
N GLY A 22 -5.31 -17.15 6.57
CA GLY A 22 -4.27 -18.17 6.77
C GLY A 22 -3.61 -17.97 8.13
N SER A 23 -3.84 -18.91 9.06
CA SER A 23 -3.48 -18.75 10.47
C SER A 23 -2.23 -19.52 10.91
N ASN A 24 -1.63 -20.32 10.03
CA ASN A 24 -0.37 -20.99 10.37
C ASN A 24 0.83 -20.09 10.02
N THR A 25 1.95 -20.28 10.71
CA THR A 25 3.14 -19.43 10.57
C THR A 25 3.73 -19.44 9.15
N SER A 26 3.51 -20.53 8.40
CA SER A 26 3.94 -20.66 7.00
C SER A 26 3.10 -19.81 6.05
N TYR A 27 1.78 -19.69 6.27
CA TYR A 27 0.88 -18.94 5.40
C TYR A 27 0.36 -17.66 6.04
N ALA A 28 1.02 -17.18 7.10
CA ALA A 28 0.72 -15.90 7.69
C ALA A 28 0.84 -14.79 6.63
N PRO A 29 -0.06 -13.81 6.60
CA PRO A 29 -0.09 -12.78 5.56
C PRO A 29 1.09 -11.82 5.59
N GLY A 30 1.79 -11.77 6.72
CA GLY A 30 2.90 -10.86 6.91
C GLY A 30 2.47 -9.40 6.96
N ASP A 31 3.47 -8.55 7.15
CA ASP A 31 3.37 -7.11 7.37
C ASP A 31 4.24 -6.37 6.36
N ILE A 32 4.06 -5.05 6.27
CA ILE A 32 4.83 -4.23 5.34
C ILE A 32 6.08 -3.69 6.05
N ALA A 33 7.24 -3.83 5.43
CA ALA A 33 8.49 -3.22 5.87
C ALA A 33 8.84 -2.02 4.99
N ILE A 34 9.41 -0.97 5.59
CA ILE A 34 9.87 0.24 4.91
C ILE A 34 11.32 0.54 5.30
N ASP A 35 12.18 0.62 4.29
CA ASP A 35 13.60 1.01 4.40
C ASP A 35 13.75 2.41 3.79
N ILE A 36 13.98 3.40 4.65
CA ILE A 36 14.21 4.79 4.29
C ILE A 36 15.71 5.00 4.06
N GLY A 37 16.04 5.66 2.95
CA GLY A 37 17.41 5.80 2.49
C GLY A 37 17.92 4.60 1.70
N ASN A 38 17.12 3.52 1.58
CA ASN A 38 17.45 2.33 0.80
C ASN A 38 18.80 1.72 1.22
N ASN A 39 19.04 1.66 2.53
CA ASN A 39 20.32 1.26 3.12
C ASN A 39 20.35 -0.21 3.57
N GLY A 40 19.26 -0.96 3.36
CA GLY A 40 19.14 -2.36 3.76
C GLY A 40 18.68 -2.58 5.20
N THR A 41 18.36 -1.52 5.94
CA THR A 41 17.76 -1.58 7.28
C THR A 41 16.29 -1.18 7.19
N TRP A 42 15.40 -1.96 7.80
CA TRP A 42 13.98 -1.64 7.87
C TRP A 42 13.74 -0.63 9.00
N ASP A 43 13.51 0.64 8.66
CA ASP A 43 13.26 1.70 9.63
C ASP A 43 11.86 1.65 10.21
N TYR A 44 10.88 1.22 9.42
CA TYR A 44 9.48 1.14 9.82
C TYR A 44 8.81 -0.16 9.39
N GLY A 45 7.79 -0.55 10.15
CA GLY A 45 6.85 -1.60 9.77
C GLY A 45 5.40 -1.15 9.94
N ILE A 46 4.52 -1.70 9.12
CA ILE A 46 3.07 -1.47 9.19
C ILE A 46 2.37 -2.80 9.47
N GLU A 47 1.71 -2.89 10.63
CA GLU A 47 0.95 -4.06 11.04
C GLU A 47 -0.36 -4.16 10.25
N LEU A 48 -0.58 -5.26 9.54
CA LEU A 48 -1.75 -5.42 8.67
C LEU A 48 -2.95 -6.08 9.35
N GLN A 49 -2.74 -6.90 10.40
CA GLN A 49 -3.80 -7.73 10.97
C GLN A 49 -3.97 -7.64 12.49
N GLY A 50 -3.02 -7.03 13.19
CA GLY A 50 -3.01 -6.96 14.65
C GLY A 50 -2.49 -8.23 15.31
N ASN A 51 -1.54 -8.91 14.67
CA ASN A 51 -0.96 -10.14 15.19
C ASN A 51 0.07 -9.84 16.31
N GLY A 52 0.34 -10.83 17.18
CA GLY A 52 1.43 -10.73 18.16
C GLY A 52 1.27 -9.65 19.24
N GLY A 53 0.06 -9.12 19.45
CA GLY A 53 -0.20 -8.03 20.40
C GLY A 53 0.06 -6.64 19.83
N LEU A 54 0.37 -6.54 18.54
CA LEU A 54 0.46 -5.28 17.81
C LEU A 54 -0.93 -4.81 17.38
N THR A 55 -1.06 -3.52 17.12
CA THR A 55 -2.33 -2.91 16.72
C THR A 55 -2.43 -2.93 15.20
N GLN A 56 -3.48 -3.53 14.67
CA GLN A 56 -3.80 -3.48 13.25
C GLN A 56 -3.80 -2.03 12.74
N GLY A 57 -3.14 -1.81 11.62
CA GLY A 57 -3.02 -0.49 11.02
C GLY A 57 -2.22 0.47 11.90
N ARG A 58 -1.18 -0.01 12.60
CA ARG A 58 -0.25 0.88 13.31
C ARG A 58 1.13 0.84 12.65
N VAL A 59 1.79 2.00 12.65
CA VAL A 59 3.17 2.15 12.18
C VAL A 59 4.12 2.03 13.37
N TYR A 60 5.12 1.17 13.22
CA TYR A 60 6.14 0.90 14.22
C TYR A 60 7.52 1.33 13.68
N ALA A 61 8.21 2.20 14.41
CA ALA A 61 9.60 2.56 14.14
C ALA A 61 10.55 1.57 14.81
N SER A 62 11.73 1.40 14.21
CA SER A 62 12.76 0.43 14.63
C SER A 62 12.16 -0.96 14.88
N PRO A 63 11.46 -1.53 13.87
CA PRO A 63 10.78 -2.79 14.02
C PRO A 63 11.78 -3.94 14.24
N THR A 64 11.32 -4.93 14.99
CA THR A 64 11.90 -6.28 14.99
C THR A 64 10.90 -7.25 14.37
N TRP A 65 11.39 -8.35 13.82
CA TRP A 65 10.59 -9.26 12.99
C TRP A 65 10.66 -10.67 13.57
N THR A 66 9.51 -11.36 13.66
CA THR A 66 9.43 -12.73 14.22
C THR A 66 9.88 -13.79 13.23
N GLY A 67 9.91 -13.46 11.94
CA GLY A 67 10.29 -14.38 10.88
C GLY A 67 10.98 -13.65 9.74
N PHE A 68 11.99 -14.33 9.21
CA PHE A 68 12.43 -14.19 7.83
C PHE A 68 11.93 -15.43 7.10
N GLY A 69 11.44 -15.27 5.88
CA GLY A 69 10.75 -16.33 5.15
C GLY A 69 11.44 -17.69 5.17
N LEU A 70 10.67 -18.78 5.03
CA LEU A 70 11.22 -20.14 4.96
C LEU A 70 12.33 -20.30 3.91
N TRP A 71 12.34 -19.45 2.88
CA TRP A 71 13.31 -19.47 1.77
C TRP A 71 14.25 -18.27 1.73
N SER A 72 14.17 -17.33 2.68
CA SER A 72 14.99 -16.10 2.68
C SER A 72 15.23 -15.58 4.08
N THR A 73 16.47 -15.21 4.38
CA THR A 73 16.88 -14.60 5.66
C THR A 73 16.81 -13.08 5.65
N ASN A 74 16.49 -12.44 4.52
CA ASN A 74 16.53 -10.98 4.37
C ASN A 74 15.16 -10.35 4.16
N ASP A 75 14.12 -11.17 3.96
CA ASP A 75 12.76 -10.73 3.70
C ASP A 75 11.92 -10.87 4.98
N PRO A 76 11.74 -9.76 5.75
CA PRO A 76 10.96 -9.81 6.97
C PRO A 76 9.50 -10.12 6.67
N THR A 77 8.93 -11.07 7.40
CA THR A 77 7.55 -11.52 7.18
C THR A 77 6.58 -10.82 8.13
N SER A 78 6.74 -11.00 9.44
CA SER A 78 5.76 -10.57 10.45
C SER A 78 6.41 -9.73 11.53
N LEU A 79 5.77 -8.62 11.91
CA LEU A 79 6.25 -7.74 12.96
C LEU A 79 6.22 -8.45 14.31
N ALA A 80 7.32 -8.32 15.06
CA ALA A 80 7.42 -8.81 16.43
C ALA A 80 7.21 -7.70 17.45
N SER A 81 7.88 -6.57 17.24
CA SER A 81 7.79 -5.41 18.12
C SER A 81 8.35 -4.16 17.42
N GLY A 82 8.19 -3.01 18.07
CA GLY A 82 8.75 -1.73 17.66
C GLY A 82 8.12 -0.60 18.47
N THR A 83 8.52 0.64 18.20
CA THR A 83 7.93 1.81 18.86
C THR A 83 6.78 2.35 18.01
N GLY A 84 5.55 2.36 18.53
CA GLY A 84 4.40 2.85 17.77
C GLY A 84 4.45 4.37 17.56
N VAL A 85 4.77 4.82 16.35
CA VAL A 85 5.01 6.25 16.00
C VAL A 85 3.86 6.94 15.26
N GLY A 86 2.84 6.19 14.88
CA GLY A 86 1.64 6.75 14.26
C GLY A 86 0.58 5.69 14.03
N SER A 87 -0.67 6.12 13.92
CA SER A 87 -1.73 5.28 13.36
C SER A 87 -1.64 5.34 11.84
N VAL A 88 -1.84 4.20 11.18
CA VAL A 88 -2.21 4.18 9.77
C VAL A 88 -3.57 4.88 9.67
N GLY A 89 -3.76 5.64 8.59
CA GLY A 89 -5.03 6.29 8.32
C GLY A 89 -6.10 5.24 8.08
N GLN A 90 -5.81 4.26 7.21
CA GLN A 90 -6.68 3.12 6.90
C GLN A 90 -5.87 1.89 6.42
N VAL A 91 -6.27 0.69 6.86
CA VAL A 91 -5.90 -0.60 6.25
C VAL A 91 -7.20 -1.29 5.83
N ALA A 92 -7.25 -1.74 4.58
CA ALA A 92 -8.36 -2.52 4.05
C ALA A 92 -7.81 -3.74 3.31
N TYR A 93 -8.48 -4.87 3.42
CA TYR A 93 -8.18 -6.05 2.62
C TYR A 93 -9.42 -6.89 2.38
N THR A 94 -9.40 -7.65 1.29
CA THR A 94 -10.45 -8.62 0.98
C THR A 94 -10.28 -9.87 1.82
N THR A 95 -11.32 -10.35 2.49
CA THR A 95 -11.33 -11.67 3.17
C THR A 95 -11.87 -12.79 2.30
N THR A 96 -12.49 -12.45 1.17
CA THR A 96 -13.03 -13.38 0.18
C THR A 96 -12.22 -13.25 -1.10
N GLY A 97 -11.59 -14.36 -1.51
CA GLY A 97 -10.76 -14.38 -2.72
C GLY A 97 -11.55 -14.08 -3.98
N GLN A 98 -10.96 -13.29 -4.87
CA GLN A 98 -11.52 -12.96 -6.17
C GLN A 98 -10.83 -13.78 -7.26
N THR A 99 -11.59 -14.21 -8.26
CA THR A 99 -11.08 -14.95 -9.43
C THR A 99 -11.02 -14.04 -10.66
N ASN A 100 -10.56 -14.56 -11.80
CA ASN A 100 -10.36 -13.84 -13.07
C ASN A 100 -9.22 -12.82 -13.07
N TYR A 101 -8.21 -13.03 -12.21
CA TYR A 101 -6.94 -12.30 -12.25
C TYR A 101 -5.79 -13.26 -12.61
N GLY A 102 -4.71 -12.72 -13.18
CA GLY A 102 -3.52 -13.50 -13.51
C GLY A 102 -3.69 -14.49 -14.69
N GLN A 103 -2.74 -15.40 -14.83
CA GLN A 103 -2.73 -16.43 -15.87
C GLN A 103 -3.76 -17.54 -15.62
N TYR A 104 -3.97 -17.88 -14.34
CA TYR A 104 -4.89 -18.93 -13.91
C TYR A 104 -6.17 -18.29 -13.37
N THR A 105 -7.17 -18.15 -14.24
CA THR A 105 -8.39 -17.38 -13.93
C THR A 105 -9.25 -17.96 -12.80
N THR A 106 -9.01 -19.20 -12.40
CA THR A 106 -9.70 -19.85 -11.27
C THR A 106 -9.01 -19.61 -9.93
N ASP A 107 -7.77 -19.13 -9.93
CA ASP A 107 -7.03 -18.89 -8.70
C ASP A 107 -7.62 -17.71 -7.94
N GLN A 108 -7.60 -17.84 -6.62
CA GLN A 108 -8.09 -16.80 -5.72
C GLN A 108 -7.00 -15.79 -5.45
N HIS A 109 -7.36 -14.51 -5.61
CA HIS A 109 -6.51 -13.38 -5.29
C HIS A 109 -7.16 -12.50 -4.23
N TYR A 110 -6.32 -11.98 -3.36
CA TYR A 110 -6.68 -11.11 -2.25
C TYR A 110 -5.95 -9.79 -2.42
N PHE A 111 -6.60 -8.70 -2.01
CA PHE A 111 -6.12 -7.35 -2.20
C PHE A 111 -5.95 -6.69 -0.85
N TYR A 112 -4.86 -5.94 -0.71
CA TYR A 112 -4.55 -5.10 0.44
C TYR A 112 -4.37 -3.67 -0.03
N GLU A 113 -4.92 -2.73 0.73
CA GLU A 113 -4.79 -1.29 0.53
C GLU A 113 -4.47 -0.62 1.87
N VAL A 114 -3.46 0.23 1.86
CA VAL A 114 -2.93 0.89 3.05
C VAL A 114 -2.72 2.37 2.75
N ALA A 115 -3.27 3.23 3.61
CA ALA A 115 -3.09 4.67 3.55
C ALA A 115 -2.47 5.17 4.85
N VAL A 116 -1.20 5.57 4.81
CA VAL A 116 -0.43 6.00 5.99
C VAL A 116 -0.20 7.51 5.93
N PRO A 117 -0.57 8.29 6.96
CA PRO A 117 -0.14 9.67 7.08
C PRO A 117 1.38 9.76 7.04
N LEU A 118 1.94 10.60 6.16
CA LEU A 118 3.38 10.82 6.05
C LEU A 118 3.99 11.35 7.36
N SER A 119 3.18 11.98 8.22
CA SER A 119 3.58 12.38 9.57
C SER A 119 4.01 11.21 10.47
N ALA A 120 3.56 9.98 10.19
CA ALA A 120 3.99 8.79 10.91
C ALA A 120 5.50 8.49 10.73
N PHE A 121 6.10 9.01 9.65
CA PHE A 121 7.54 8.89 9.35
C PHE A 121 8.34 10.14 9.75
N GLY A 122 7.69 11.13 10.38
CA GLY A 122 8.35 12.40 10.73
C GLY A 122 9.08 13.04 9.53
N SER A 123 10.33 13.43 9.75
CA SER A 123 11.18 14.02 8.70
C SER A 123 11.90 12.98 7.82
N SER A 124 11.81 11.68 8.12
CA SER A 124 12.59 10.67 7.39
C SER A 124 12.05 10.45 5.97
N MET A 125 10.74 10.60 5.76
CA MET A 125 10.11 10.50 4.44
C MET A 125 9.86 11.87 3.81
N ASN A 126 10.81 12.81 3.94
CA ASN A 126 10.74 14.13 3.29
C ASN A 126 10.87 14.05 1.76
N VAL A 127 10.54 15.14 1.05
CA VAL A 127 10.76 15.21 -0.39
C VAL A 127 12.26 15.02 -0.67
N GLY A 128 12.58 14.16 -1.63
CA GLY A 128 13.93 13.70 -1.94
C GLY A 128 14.32 12.41 -1.23
N ALA A 129 13.56 11.96 -0.22
CA ALA A 129 13.86 10.72 0.48
C ALA A 129 13.70 9.52 -0.47
N GLN A 130 14.75 8.72 -0.58
CA GLN A 130 14.66 7.38 -1.18
C GLN A 130 14.01 6.45 -0.16
N PHE A 131 13.16 5.54 -0.62
CA PHE A 131 12.60 4.52 0.24
C PHE A 131 12.25 3.26 -0.54
N LYS A 132 12.22 2.15 0.19
CA LYS A 132 11.84 0.84 -0.29
C LYS A 132 10.67 0.34 0.54
N VAL A 133 9.62 -0.09 -0.13
CA VAL A 133 8.49 -0.79 0.47
C VAL A 133 8.64 -2.26 0.14
N HIS A 134 8.52 -3.12 1.14
CA HIS A 134 8.62 -4.57 1.02
C HIS A 134 7.41 -5.23 1.68
N TRP A 135 6.90 -6.28 1.05
CA TRP A 135 5.94 -7.18 1.65
C TRP A 135 6.26 -8.61 1.23
N THR A 136 6.09 -9.54 2.16
CA THR A 136 6.09 -10.97 1.88
C THR A 136 5.24 -11.72 2.90
N MET A 137 4.74 -12.89 2.52
CA MET A 137 4.03 -13.79 3.43
C MET A 137 4.99 -14.69 4.23
N GLY A 138 4.49 -15.44 5.22
CA GLY A 138 5.30 -16.28 6.12
C GLY A 138 6.30 -17.24 5.44
N CYS A 139 5.92 -17.89 4.34
CA CYS A 139 6.81 -18.75 3.55
C CYS A 139 7.85 -17.98 2.73
N ALA A 140 7.59 -16.70 2.44
CA ALA A 140 8.33 -15.84 1.51
C ALA A 140 8.66 -16.42 0.13
N ASN A 141 7.83 -17.30 -0.40
CA ASN A 141 7.89 -17.67 -1.83
C ASN A 141 7.23 -16.62 -2.74
N ASP A 142 6.63 -15.58 -2.15
CA ASP A 142 6.07 -14.41 -2.84
C ASP A 142 6.63 -13.14 -2.19
N VAL A 143 7.64 -12.53 -2.81
CA VAL A 143 8.29 -11.30 -2.32
C VAL A 143 7.97 -10.15 -3.27
N MET A 144 7.47 -9.05 -2.71
CA MET A 144 7.18 -7.83 -3.47
C MET A 144 7.98 -6.67 -2.92
N VAL A 145 8.72 -5.98 -3.79
CA VAL A 145 9.54 -4.82 -3.43
C VAL A 145 9.30 -3.69 -4.43
N VAL A 146 9.14 -2.47 -3.91
CA VAL A 146 9.12 -1.23 -4.70
C VAL A 146 10.11 -0.27 -4.09
N SER A 147 11.11 0.12 -4.86
CA SER A 147 12.08 1.16 -4.50
C SER A 147 11.79 2.42 -5.29
N THR A 148 11.70 3.57 -4.62
CA THR A 148 11.36 4.84 -5.25
C THR A 148 11.93 6.03 -4.48
N THR A 149 11.81 7.22 -5.05
CA THR A 149 12.19 8.50 -4.42
C THR A 149 10.94 9.34 -4.26
N ARG A 150 10.68 9.82 -3.05
CA ARG A 150 9.57 10.74 -2.79
C ARG A 150 9.83 12.05 -3.51
N ASN A 151 9.07 12.33 -4.55
CA ASN A 151 9.09 13.62 -5.24
C ASN A 151 7.91 14.49 -4.78
N VAL A 152 7.95 15.80 -5.07
CA VAL A 152 6.73 16.62 -4.98
C VAL A 152 5.66 15.95 -5.85
N THR A 153 4.49 15.68 -5.27
CA THR A 153 3.39 15.04 -6.01
C THR A 153 3.09 15.89 -7.25
N SER A 154 3.47 15.39 -8.43
CA SER A 154 2.88 15.89 -9.67
C SER A 154 1.40 15.61 -9.55
N LYS A 155 0.59 16.68 -9.50
CA LYS A 155 -0.87 16.58 -9.49
C LYS A 155 -1.30 15.46 -10.42
N VAL A 156 -2.00 14.45 -9.88
CA VAL A 156 -2.77 13.53 -10.72
C VAL A 156 -3.64 14.43 -11.60
N PRO A 157 -3.56 14.34 -12.94
CA PRO A 157 -4.42 15.12 -13.80
C PRO A 157 -5.86 14.88 -13.38
N GLU A 158 -6.54 15.95 -12.98
CA GLU A 158 -7.97 15.87 -12.66
C GLU A 158 -8.67 15.21 -13.84
N PRO A 159 -9.57 14.23 -13.63
CA PRO A 159 -10.22 13.53 -14.71
C PRO A 159 -10.82 14.54 -15.70
N GLY A 160 -10.51 14.38 -17.00
CA GLY A 160 -11.00 15.28 -18.05
C GLY A 160 -12.53 15.43 -18.09
N THR A 161 -13.26 14.57 -17.36
CA THR A 161 -14.70 14.71 -17.08
C THR A 161 -15.06 16.06 -16.43
N LEU A 162 -14.21 16.65 -15.60
CA LEU A 162 -14.44 18.01 -15.07
C LEU A 162 -14.39 19.08 -16.16
N ALA A 163 -13.57 18.89 -17.20
CA ALA A 163 -13.54 19.77 -18.37
C ALA A 163 -14.72 19.50 -19.32
N LEU A 164 -15.19 18.26 -19.42
CA LEU A 164 -16.31 17.88 -20.29
C LEU A 164 -17.66 18.39 -19.78
N LEU A 165 -17.86 18.53 -18.47
CA LEU A 165 -19.10 19.05 -17.90
C LEU A 165 -19.45 20.47 -18.39
N PRO A 166 -18.58 21.50 -18.28
CA PRO A 166 -18.88 22.82 -18.80
C PRO A 166 -18.98 22.84 -20.33
N LEU A 167 -18.16 22.05 -21.04
CA LEU A 167 -18.24 21.94 -22.50
C LEU A 167 -19.59 21.37 -22.97
N GLY A 168 -20.10 20.35 -22.27
CA GLY A 168 -21.44 19.78 -22.52
C GLY A 168 -22.56 20.79 -22.27
N LEU A 169 -22.47 21.56 -21.18
CA LEU A 169 -23.46 22.62 -20.87
C LEU A 169 -23.44 23.74 -21.92
N ILE A 170 -22.27 24.14 -22.41
CA ILE A 170 -22.15 25.13 -23.49
C ILE A 170 -22.76 24.58 -24.79
N GLY A 171 -22.48 23.31 -25.12
CA GLY A 171 -23.07 22.64 -26.29
C GLY A 171 -24.61 22.63 -26.26
N ILE A 172 -25.19 22.28 -25.11
CA ILE A 172 -26.66 22.29 -24.91
C ILE A 172 -27.21 23.71 -25.03
N ALA A 173 -26.56 24.71 -24.44
CA ALA A 173 -26.99 26.11 -24.51
C ALA A 173 -26.95 26.65 -25.95
N ALA A 174 -25.94 26.29 -26.74
CA ALA A 174 -25.81 26.69 -28.14
C ALA A 174 -26.92 26.07 -29.02
N LEU A 175 -27.22 24.78 -28.82
CA LEU A 175 -28.31 24.10 -29.51
C LEU A 175 -29.67 24.72 -29.18
N ARG A 176 -29.90 25.08 -27.90
CA ARG A 176 -31.16 25.70 -27.45
C ARG A 176 -31.38 27.11 -28.02
N ARG A 177 -30.31 27.86 -28.29
CA ARG A 177 -30.41 29.17 -28.96
C ARG A 177 -30.76 29.02 -30.44
N ARG A 178 -30.17 28.04 -31.14
CA ARG A 178 -30.50 27.76 -32.55
C ARG A 178 -31.93 27.30 -32.75
N ALA A 179 -32.51 26.56 -31.80
CA ALA A 179 -33.90 26.10 -31.90
C ALA A 179 -34.95 27.21 -31.63
N ARG A 180 -34.53 28.40 -31.19
CA ARG A 180 -35.40 29.55 -30.89
C ARG A 180 -35.24 30.72 -31.88
N SER A 181 -34.33 30.60 -32.84
CA SER A 181 -34.16 31.52 -33.98
C SER A 181 -34.73 30.87 -35.23
#